data_AF-A0AAX1UI52-F1
#
_entry.id   AF-A0AAX1UI52-F1
#
_cell.length_a   1.000
_cell.length_b   1.000
_cell.length_c   1.000
_cell.angle_alpha   90.00
_cell.angle_beta   90.00
_cell.angle_gamma   90.00
#
_symmetry.space_group_name_H-M   'P 1'
#
loop_
_entity.id
_entity.type
_entity.pdbx_description
1 polymer ?
#
loop_
_entity_poly.entity_id
_entity_poly.type
_entity_poly.pdbx_seq_one_letter_code
_entity_poly.pdbx_strand_id
1 'polypeptide(L)'
;MALTPKSDGSGATGDESLGIEAFQAVDRIREALSGQLSGGVSPGSLMMAYVDWAFHLAQAPGKQMELGVKAGRKWQRLMAHLMASAMDPQAAPVITPLPGDRRFAGEAWAKPPFSWMSQAFLLQQQWLHNVTHEVPGVTKHHEDVVSFAAKQILDVCAPSNNPFTNPEVVARTWATGGMNLVKGWQNWLQDVVRQIRQEPPEGVEAFTPGRDVAVTPGKVIFRNHLIELIQYTPTTETVHPEPVLIVPAWIMKYYILDLSPENSLIRWLVAQGHTVFAISWRNPGAEDRDLTLEDYRRLGVMAALDEITRLMPDQKIHATGYCLGGTLLSIAAAAMAGKGDARLASLTLLAAQVDFAEPGELALFIDPSQLHLLESMMWNRGYLSADQMAGAFQLLRSNDLIWSRMVRDYMMGERTAMNDLMAWNADSTRMPYRMHAEYLRRLYLNNELSSGRFTAGGKTVLLQNIRVPIFAVGTERDHVAPWKSVHKIHQFTDCEVTFALTSGGHNAGIVSPPGHPRRRYRLATRAHDDALLPPETWVEANPATEGSWWTPWQAWLAARSGAPAAPPAMGNALADAPGTYVFQR
;
A
#
# COMPACT_ATOMS: atom_id res chain seq x y z
N MET A 1 45.70 41.56 -33.39
CA MET A 1 46.27 42.02 -32.10
C MET A 1 45.05 42.23 -31.21
N ALA A 2 44.64 41.34 -30.31
CA ALA A 2 45.38 40.50 -29.38
C ALA A 2 44.80 39.07 -29.28
N LEU A 3 45.61 38.20 -28.69
CA LEU A 3 45.53 36.75 -28.61
C LEU A 3 44.40 36.25 -27.70
N THR A 4 43.59 35.31 -28.18
CA THR A 4 42.86 34.34 -27.34
C THR A 4 43.64 33.02 -27.33
N PRO A 5 43.98 32.46 -26.15
CA PRO A 5 44.68 31.19 -26.10
C PRO A 5 43.70 30.04 -26.34
N LYS A 6 44.10 29.11 -27.20
CA LYS A 6 43.66 27.72 -27.12
C LYS A 6 44.07 27.19 -25.74
N SER A 7 43.12 26.70 -24.96
CA SER A 7 43.40 25.73 -23.91
C SER A 7 42.91 24.37 -24.37
N ASP A 8 43.88 23.53 -24.67
CA ASP A 8 43.78 22.12 -25.04
C ASP A 8 43.18 21.25 -23.92
N GLY A 9 42.68 20.07 -24.32
CA GLY A 9 42.77 18.82 -23.55
C GLY A 9 41.84 18.70 -22.34
N SER A 10 40.67 18.07 -22.43
CA SER A 10 40.52 16.61 -22.28
C SER A 10 41.65 15.97 -21.45
N GLY A 11 41.42 15.79 -20.14
CA GLY A 11 42.42 15.22 -19.25
C GLY A 11 41.95 14.77 -17.87
N ALA A 12 40.65 14.53 -17.65
CA ALA A 12 40.20 13.68 -16.55
C ALA A 12 40.08 12.27 -17.12
N THR A 13 41.12 11.50 -16.88
CA THR A 13 41.40 10.17 -17.45
C THR A 13 40.39 9.14 -16.97
N GLY A 14 39.94 8.24 -17.85
CA GLY A 14 38.99 7.17 -17.52
C GLY A 14 39.40 6.25 -16.36
N ASP A 15 40.66 6.31 -15.94
CA ASP A 15 41.23 5.60 -14.78
C ASP A 15 40.76 6.19 -13.42
N GLU A 16 40.54 7.51 -13.33
CA GLU A 16 39.98 8.14 -12.12
C GLU A 16 38.48 7.84 -11.98
N SER A 17 37.72 7.82 -13.08
CA SER A 17 36.32 7.39 -13.04
C SER A 17 36.17 5.90 -12.69
N LEU A 18 37.07 5.04 -13.19
CA LEU A 18 37.13 3.62 -12.83
C LEU A 18 37.46 3.42 -11.34
N GLY A 19 38.39 4.22 -10.79
CA GLY A 19 38.72 4.21 -9.37
C GLY A 19 37.54 4.64 -8.49
N ILE A 20 36.86 5.73 -8.85
CA ILE A 20 35.68 6.23 -8.12
C ILE A 20 34.53 5.21 -8.19
N GLU A 21 34.27 4.59 -9.34
CA GLU A 21 33.27 3.53 -9.47
C GLU A 21 33.62 2.30 -8.63
N ALA A 22 34.90 1.92 -8.55
CA ALA A 22 35.36 0.82 -7.72
C ALA A 22 35.14 1.09 -6.21
N PHE A 23 35.43 2.32 -5.75
CA PHE A 23 35.15 2.70 -4.36
C PHE A 23 33.65 2.67 -4.04
N GLN A 24 32.82 3.23 -4.92
CA GLN A 24 31.36 3.18 -4.77
C GLN A 24 30.81 1.75 -4.79
N ALA A 25 31.43 0.85 -5.58
CA ALA A 25 31.04 -0.55 -5.61
C ALA A 25 31.33 -1.27 -4.28
N VAL A 26 32.47 -0.98 -3.64
CA VAL A 26 32.81 -1.53 -2.31
C VAL A 26 31.78 -1.11 -1.27
N ASP A 27 31.41 0.17 -1.24
CA ASP A 27 30.38 0.69 -0.33
C ASP A 27 29.04 0.01 -0.56
N ARG A 28 28.60 -0.14 -1.82
CA ARG A 28 27.36 -0.84 -2.17
C ARG A 28 27.37 -2.32 -1.77
N ILE A 29 28.50 -3.01 -1.89
CA ILE A 29 28.62 -4.41 -1.46
C ILE A 29 28.43 -4.53 0.05
N ARG A 30 29.09 -3.67 0.83
CA ARG A 30 28.94 -3.64 2.30
C ARG A 30 27.49 -3.37 2.69
N GLU A 31 26.86 -2.38 2.07
CA GLU A 31 25.46 -2.03 2.35
C GLU A 31 24.51 -3.16 1.95
N ALA A 32 24.70 -3.80 0.79
CA ALA A 32 23.89 -4.94 0.39
C ALA A 32 23.96 -6.11 1.40
N LEU A 33 25.14 -6.38 1.96
CA LEU A 33 25.32 -7.39 3.03
C LEU A 33 24.61 -6.97 4.33
N SER A 34 24.72 -5.70 4.72
CA SER A 34 24.01 -5.14 5.87
C SER A 34 22.49 -5.30 5.71
N GLY A 35 21.96 -5.00 4.53
CA GLY A 35 20.53 -5.10 4.21
C GLY A 35 19.99 -6.53 4.24
N GLN A 36 20.79 -7.51 3.82
CA GLN A 36 20.42 -8.92 3.95
C GLN A 36 20.33 -9.36 5.42
N LEU A 37 21.27 -8.90 6.27
CA LEU A 37 21.28 -9.23 7.69
C LEU A 37 20.18 -8.53 8.48
N SER A 38 19.78 -7.32 8.07
CA SER A 38 18.77 -6.52 8.75
C SER A 38 17.34 -6.72 8.21
N GLY A 39 17.14 -7.61 7.24
CA GLY A 39 15.83 -7.83 6.62
C GLY A 39 15.33 -6.64 5.78
N GLY A 40 16.25 -5.85 5.23
CA GLY A 40 15.95 -4.70 4.38
C GLY A 40 15.70 -3.39 5.13
N VAL A 41 16.06 -3.29 6.42
CA VAL A 41 15.94 -2.06 7.23
C VAL A 41 17.32 -1.49 7.55
N SER A 42 17.53 -0.20 7.31
CA SER A 42 18.80 0.49 7.51
C SER A 42 19.11 0.67 9.00
N PRO A 43 20.20 0.05 9.50
CA PRO A 43 20.66 0.28 10.87
C PRO A 43 21.06 1.75 11.10
N GLY A 44 21.58 2.42 10.06
CA GLY A 44 21.95 3.83 10.10
C GLY A 44 20.74 4.73 10.33
N SER A 45 19.65 4.49 9.62
CA SER A 45 18.40 5.25 9.76
C SER A 45 17.83 5.13 11.17
N LEU A 46 17.76 3.91 11.70
CA LEU A 46 17.28 3.65 13.06
C LEU A 46 18.17 4.31 14.13
N MET A 47 19.49 4.21 13.98
CA MET A 47 20.44 4.82 14.91
C MET A 47 20.34 6.35 14.89
N MET A 48 20.26 6.95 13.70
CA MET A 48 20.13 8.41 13.56
C MET A 48 18.84 8.93 14.19
N ALA A 49 17.71 8.24 13.94
CA ALA A 49 16.44 8.58 14.55
C ALA A 49 16.49 8.47 16.08
N TYR A 50 17.10 7.40 16.61
CA TYR A 50 17.28 7.21 18.05
C TYR A 50 18.18 8.28 18.67
N VAL A 51 19.33 8.60 18.06
CA VAL A 51 20.27 9.60 18.58
C VAL A 51 19.65 10.99 18.58
N ASP A 52 18.96 11.37 17.50
CA ASP A 52 18.26 12.65 17.40
C ASP A 52 17.19 12.80 18.50
N TRP A 53 16.35 11.77 18.66
CA TRP A 53 15.34 11.72 19.72
C TRP A 53 15.97 11.77 21.12
N ALA A 54 16.97 10.93 21.40
CA ALA A 54 17.59 10.81 22.72
C ALA A 54 18.29 12.10 23.13
N PHE A 55 19.00 12.74 22.20
CA PHE A 55 19.69 14.01 22.44
C PHE A 55 18.70 15.13 22.79
N HIS A 56 17.66 15.31 21.97
CA HIS A 56 16.66 16.35 22.21
C HIS A 56 15.83 16.09 23.48
N LEU A 57 15.49 14.82 23.77
CA LEU A 57 14.82 14.47 25.01
C LEU A 57 15.69 14.76 26.24
N ALA A 58 16.99 14.47 26.17
CA ALA A 58 17.94 14.77 27.24
C ALA A 58 18.05 16.29 27.52
N GLN A 59 17.91 17.11 26.47
CA GLN A 59 18.00 18.56 26.52
C GLN A 59 16.66 19.27 26.78
N ALA A 60 15.56 18.53 26.99
CA ALA A 60 14.22 19.07 27.20
C ALA A 60 13.71 18.88 28.65
N PRO A 61 14.17 19.69 29.64
CA PRO A 61 13.80 19.49 31.04
C PRO A 61 12.29 19.63 31.29
N GLY A 62 11.59 20.51 30.57
CA GLY A 62 10.13 20.62 30.65
C GLY A 62 9.41 19.34 30.22
N LYS A 63 9.87 18.72 29.12
CA LYS A 63 9.35 17.43 28.64
C LYS A 63 9.63 16.32 29.64
N GLN A 64 10.82 16.27 30.23
CA GLN A 64 11.18 15.29 31.26
C GLN A 64 10.28 15.39 32.50
N MET A 65 10.02 16.62 32.99
CA MET A 65 9.10 16.85 34.10
C MET A 65 7.68 16.40 33.75
N GLU A 66 7.19 16.75 32.56
CA GLU A 66 5.89 16.33 32.05
C GLU A 66 5.77 14.79 32.02
N LEU A 67 6.80 14.09 31.52
CA LEU A 67 6.87 12.64 31.49
C LEU A 67 6.86 12.01 32.89
N GLY A 68 7.56 12.62 33.85
CA GLY A 68 7.54 12.21 35.26
C GLY A 68 6.16 12.35 35.89
N VAL A 69 5.48 13.49 35.68
CA VAL A 69 4.10 13.72 36.14
C VAL A 69 3.12 12.73 35.48
N LYS A 70 3.23 12.53 34.16
CA LYS A 70 2.40 11.58 33.42
C LYS A 70 2.64 10.13 33.87
N ALA A 71 3.87 9.74 34.20
CA ALA A 71 4.22 8.43 34.76
C ALA A 71 3.58 8.24 36.14
N GLY A 72 3.76 9.20 37.05
CA GLY A 72 3.19 9.16 38.40
C GLY A 72 1.67 9.03 38.38
N ARG A 73 0.98 9.81 37.54
CA ARG A 73 -0.48 9.73 37.38
C ARG A 73 -0.95 8.36 36.88
N LYS A 74 -0.21 7.74 35.95
CA LYS A 74 -0.54 6.41 35.44
C LYS A 74 -0.30 5.32 36.49
N TRP A 75 0.78 5.41 37.25
CA TRP A 75 1.05 4.51 38.38
C TRP A 75 -0.06 4.60 39.43
N GLN A 76 -0.48 5.81 39.81
CA GLN A 76 -1.61 6.03 40.72
C GLN A 76 -2.90 5.40 40.20
N ARG A 77 -3.23 5.57 38.91
CA ARG A 77 -4.40 4.92 38.28
C ARG A 77 -4.30 3.40 38.32
N LEU A 78 -3.12 2.83 38.04
CA LEU A 78 -2.91 1.40 38.10
C LEU A 78 -3.11 0.87 39.53
N MET A 79 -2.49 1.49 40.54
CA MET A 79 -2.65 1.09 41.93
C MET A 79 -4.11 1.20 42.40
N ALA A 80 -4.80 2.26 42.03
CA ALA A 80 -6.23 2.41 42.32
C ALA A 80 -7.06 1.29 41.66
N HIS A 81 -6.76 0.92 40.42
CA HIS A 81 -7.42 -0.20 39.75
C HIS A 81 -7.12 -1.54 40.42
N LEU A 82 -5.86 -1.82 40.82
CA LEU A 82 -5.50 -3.05 41.54
C LEU A 82 -6.28 -3.17 42.85
N MET A 83 -6.35 -2.10 43.64
CA MET A 83 -7.09 -2.07 44.89
C MET A 83 -8.60 -2.24 44.67
N ALA A 84 -9.18 -1.50 43.71
CA ALA A 84 -10.60 -1.59 43.41
C ALA A 84 -11.00 -2.98 42.89
N SER A 85 -10.21 -3.55 41.98
CA SER A 85 -10.49 -4.87 41.38
C SER A 85 -10.22 -6.05 42.32
N ALA A 86 -9.41 -5.85 43.36
CA ALA A 86 -9.27 -6.83 44.44
C ALA A 86 -10.52 -6.89 45.35
N MET A 87 -11.27 -5.79 45.45
CA MET A 87 -12.51 -5.72 46.24
C MET A 87 -13.76 -6.02 45.41
N ASP A 88 -13.77 -5.59 44.15
CA ASP A 88 -14.85 -5.80 43.19
C ASP A 88 -14.29 -6.34 41.86
N PRO A 89 -14.53 -7.62 41.52
CA PRO A 89 -14.10 -8.20 40.25
C PRO A 89 -14.63 -7.50 38.99
N GLN A 90 -15.62 -6.61 39.12
CA GLN A 90 -16.21 -5.81 38.04
C GLN A 90 -15.77 -4.33 38.06
N ALA A 91 -14.72 -4.00 38.82
CA ALA A 91 -14.19 -2.65 38.87
C ALA A 91 -13.89 -2.09 37.46
N ALA A 92 -14.35 -0.87 37.21
CA ALA A 92 -14.21 -0.24 35.90
C ALA A 92 -12.73 -0.14 35.47
N PRO A 93 -12.44 -0.34 34.17
CA PRO A 93 -11.10 -0.15 33.65
C PRO A 93 -10.68 1.30 33.79
N VAL A 94 -9.42 1.53 34.15
CA VAL A 94 -8.87 2.88 34.23
C VAL A 94 -8.43 3.39 32.87
N ILE A 95 -8.23 2.52 31.88
CA ILE A 95 -7.94 2.87 30.48
C ILE A 95 -8.59 1.86 29.54
N THR A 96 -9.07 2.34 28.40
CA THR A 96 -9.61 1.50 27.33
C THR A 96 -8.61 1.41 26.17
N PRO A 97 -8.58 0.28 25.43
CA PRO A 97 -7.79 0.16 24.21
C PRO A 97 -8.17 1.24 23.18
N LEU A 98 -7.23 1.58 22.30
CA LEU A 98 -7.50 2.49 21.19
C LEU A 98 -8.54 1.88 20.23
N PRO A 99 -9.34 2.71 19.53
CA PRO A 99 -10.26 2.21 18.51
C PRO A 99 -9.53 1.31 17.49
N GLY A 100 -9.97 0.05 17.38
CA GLY A 100 -9.37 -0.94 16.48
C GLY A 100 -8.48 -1.97 17.16
N ASP A 101 -7.94 -1.68 18.36
CA ASP A 101 -7.19 -2.65 19.16
C ASP A 101 -8.16 -3.66 19.79
N ARG A 102 -8.04 -4.93 19.39
CA ARG A 102 -8.91 -6.03 19.83
C ARG A 102 -8.22 -7.02 20.76
N ARG A 103 -6.96 -6.77 21.14
CA ARG A 103 -6.14 -7.72 21.90
C ARG A 103 -6.73 -8.08 23.26
N PHE A 104 -7.47 -7.15 23.87
CA PHE A 104 -8.06 -7.28 25.20
C PHE A 104 -9.60 -7.32 25.18
N ALA A 105 -10.21 -7.75 24.06
CA ALA A 105 -11.66 -7.70 23.88
C ALA A 105 -12.43 -8.83 24.60
N GLY A 106 -11.79 -9.98 24.86
CA GLY A 106 -12.42 -11.13 25.52
C GLY A 106 -12.79 -10.86 26.98
N GLU A 107 -13.88 -11.44 27.47
CA GLU A 107 -14.40 -11.20 28.84
C GLU A 107 -13.38 -11.50 29.95
N ALA A 108 -12.48 -12.46 29.73
CA ALA A 108 -11.46 -12.81 30.70
C ALA A 108 -10.46 -11.66 30.96
N TRP A 109 -10.24 -10.77 29.98
CA TRP A 109 -9.38 -9.60 30.12
C TRP A 109 -9.94 -8.53 31.06
N ALA A 110 -11.24 -8.60 31.38
CA ALA A 110 -11.88 -7.72 32.35
C ALA A 110 -11.70 -8.19 33.81
N LYS A 111 -11.17 -9.41 34.04
CA LYS A 111 -11.10 -10.03 35.37
C LYS A 111 -9.65 -10.19 35.86
N PRO A 112 -9.37 -10.05 37.17
CA PRO A 112 -8.05 -10.35 37.73
C PRO A 112 -7.65 -11.82 37.50
N PRO A 113 -6.34 -12.13 37.29
CA PRO A 113 -5.22 -11.19 37.21
C PRO A 113 -5.02 -10.56 35.81
N PHE A 114 -5.78 -10.97 34.79
CA PHE A 114 -5.59 -10.52 33.41
C PHE A 114 -5.94 -9.04 33.20
N SER A 115 -6.93 -8.52 33.93
CA SER A 115 -7.23 -7.08 33.96
C SER A 115 -6.07 -6.25 34.47
N TRP A 116 -5.33 -6.75 35.47
CA TRP A 116 -4.14 -6.07 35.98
C TRP A 116 -3.06 -5.95 34.90
N MET A 117 -2.82 -7.04 34.16
CA MET A 117 -1.85 -7.08 33.07
C MET A 117 -2.26 -6.17 31.91
N SER A 118 -3.52 -6.24 31.46
CA SER A 118 -4.01 -5.43 30.35
C SER A 118 -4.01 -3.94 30.68
N GLN A 119 -4.45 -3.55 31.88
CA GLN A 119 -4.43 -2.15 32.32
C GLN A 119 -3.02 -1.61 32.49
N ALA A 120 -2.09 -2.40 33.06
CA ALA A 120 -0.68 -2.03 33.15
C ALA A 120 -0.06 -1.81 31.76
N PHE A 121 -0.31 -2.75 30.84
CA PHE A 121 0.17 -2.66 29.46
C PHE A 121 -0.36 -1.43 28.72
N LEU A 122 -1.67 -1.18 28.77
CA LEU A 122 -2.30 -0.03 28.09
C LEU A 122 -1.81 1.32 28.65
N LEU A 123 -1.62 1.41 29.97
CA LEU A 123 -1.03 2.60 30.60
C LEU A 123 0.43 2.80 30.17
N GLN A 124 1.22 1.72 30.09
CA GLN A 124 2.59 1.76 29.59
C GLN A 124 2.64 2.17 28.12
N GLN A 125 1.75 1.65 27.27
CA GLN A 125 1.61 2.03 25.87
C GLN A 125 1.31 3.52 25.73
N GLN A 126 0.36 4.04 26.51
CA GLN A 126 0.06 5.46 26.52
C GLN A 126 1.25 6.29 27.01
N TRP A 127 2.01 5.82 28.01
CA TRP A 127 3.19 6.54 28.48
C TRP A 127 4.29 6.59 27.43
N LEU A 128 4.60 5.46 26.82
CA LEU A 128 5.60 5.34 25.76
C LEU A 128 5.26 6.25 24.58
N HIS A 129 3.98 6.34 24.20
CA HIS A 129 3.53 7.31 23.19
C HIS A 129 3.88 8.76 23.57
N ASN A 130 3.77 9.16 24.85
CA ASN A 130 4.16 10.51 25.28
C ASN A 130 5.69 10.71 25.28
N VAL A 131 6.45 9.63 25.52
CA VAL A 131 7.92 9.63 25.54
C VAL A 131 8.48 9.85 24.13
N THR A 132 7.81 9.28 23.13
CA THR A 132 8.27 9.32 21.74
C THR A 132 7.72 10.50 20.95
N HIS A 133 6.67 11.20 21.40
CA HIS A 133 6.06 12.32 20.67
C HIS A 133 6.21 13.66 21.37
N GLU A 134 6.14 14.74 20.59
CA GLU A 134 6.21 16.13 21.04
C GLU A 134 7.52 16.39 21.81
N VAL A 135 8.63 15.83 21.32
CA VAL A 135 9.98 16.10 21.86
C VAL A 135 10.54 17.31 21.12
N PRO A 136 10.78 18.45 21.79
CA PRO A 136 11.20 19.68 21.12
C PRO A 136 12.52 19.50 20.35
N GLY A 137 12.53 19.89 19.07
CA GLY A 137 13.71 19.90 18.21
C GLY A 137 13.96 18.61 17.42
N VAL A 138 13.28 17.51 17.75
CA VAL A 138 13.34 16.27 16.97
C VAL A 138 12.64 16.45 15.63
N THR A 139 13.23 15.91 14.55
CA THR A 139 12.57 15.93 13.25
C THR A 139 11.32 15.04 13.27
N LYS A 140 10.25 15.44 12.56
CA LYS A 140 9.00 14.67 12.57
C LYS A 140 9.20 13.22 12.10
N HIS A 141 10.05 13.02 11.09
CA HIS A 141 10.39 11.69 10.60
C HIS A 141 11.07 10.82 11.68
N HIS A 142 12.09 11.35 12.38
CA HIS A 142 12.75 10.59 13.45
C HIS A 142 11.82 10.30 14.63
N GLU A 143 10.95 11.25 14.99
CA GLU A 143 9.90 11.05 15.99
C GLU A 143 9.01 9.85 15.63
N ASP A 144 8.55 9.80 14.38
CA ASP A 144 7.68 8.74 13.88
C ASP A 144 8.40 7.38 13.84
N VAL A 145 9.68 7.35 13.42
CA VAL A 145 10.52 6.14 13.41
C VAL A 145 10.74 5.58 14.82
N VAL A 146 11.09 6.43 15.79
CA VAL A 146 11.30 6.00 17.18
C VAL A 146 9.99 5.56 17.82
N SER A 147 8.91 6.31 17.60
CA SER A 147 7.55 5.94 18.03
C SER A 147 7.13 4.57 17.52
N PHE A 148 7.35 4.32 16.23
CA PHE A 148 7.08 3.04 15.60
C PHE A 148 7.93 1.92 16.21
N ALA A 149 9.25 2.09 16.30
CA ALA A 149 10.15 1.09 16.88
C ALA A 149 9.80 0.76 18.35
N ALA A 150 9.47 1.79 19.14
CA ALA A 150 9.04 1.63 20.52
C ALA A 150 7.73 0.83 20.63
N LYS A 151 6.77 1.08 19.73
CA LYS A 151 5.54 0.29 19.61
C LYS A 151 5.82 -1.16 19.24
N GLN A 152 6.72 -1.43 18.28
CA GLN A 152 7.11 -2.79 17.90
C GLN A 152 7.64 -3.59 19.09
N ILE A 153 8.57 -3.00 19.86
CA ILE A 153 9.13 -3.61 21.07
C ILE A 153 8.04 -3.88 22.11
N LEU A 154 7.13 -2.92 22.30
CA LEU A 154 6.05 -3.06 23.26
C LEU A 154 5.08 -4.19 22.86
N ASP A 155 4.74 -4.31 21.58
CA ASP A 155 3.83 -5.34 21.08
C ASP A 155 4.41 -6.76 21.24
N VAL A 156 5.73 -6.94 21.12
CA VAL A 156 6.40 -8.22 21.46
C VAL A 156 6.14 -8.61 22.92
N CYS A 157 6.15 -7.63 23.83
CA CYS A 157 5.94 -7.81 25.26
C CYS A 157 4.46 -7.79 25.67
N ALA A 158 3.52 -7.75 24.72
CA ALA A 158 2.10 -7.66 25.05
C ALA A 158 1.60 -8.93 25.75
N PRO A 159 0.81 -8.83 26.85
CA PRO A 159 0.29 -9.99 27.55
C PRO A 159 -0.58 -10.91 26.66
N SER A 160 -1.23 -10.35 25.64
CA SER A 160 -2.01 -11.10 24.66
C SER A 160 -1.16 -11.99 23.75
N ASN A 161 0.13 -11.69 23.62
CA ASN A 161 1.04 -12.35 22.70
C ASN A 161 1.91 -13.41 23.38
N ASN A 162 1.70 -13.64 24.68
CA ASN A 162 2.40 -14.65 25.44
C ASN A 162 1.41 -15.76 25.88
N PRO A 163 1.70 -17.04 25.58
CA PRO A 163 0.77 -18.15 25.85
C PRO A 163 0.48 -18.37 27.34
N PHE A 164 1.32 -17.87 28.25
CA PHE A 164 1.14 -18.00 29.69
C PHE A 164 0.30 -16.87 30.30
N THR A 165 0.21 -15.73 29.62
CA THR A 165 -0.53 -14.54 30.09
C THR A 165 -1.79 -14.25 29.28
N ASN A 166 -2.00 -14.94 28.16
CA ASN A 166 -3.21 -14.83 27.36
C ASN A 166 -4.29 -15.81 27.92
N PRO A 167 -5.41 -15.30 28.47
CA PRO A 167 -6.43 -16.14 29.10
C PRO A 167 -7.13 -17.07 28.12
N GLU A 168 -7.28 -16.69 26.86
CA GLU A 168 -7.94 -17.50 25.83
C GLU A 168 -7.05 -18.70 25.45
N VAL A 169 -5.74 -18.45 25.30
CA VAL A 169 -4.75 -19.51 25.05
C VAL A 169 -4.63 -20.45 26.24
N VAL A 170 -4.57 -19.91 27.46
CA VAL A 170 -4.53 -20.71 28.70
C VAL A 170 -5.78 -21.59 28.77
N ALA A 171 -6.98 -21.01 28.67
CA ALA A 171 -8.23 -21.75 28.73
C ALA A 171 -8.31 -22.86 27.65
N ARG A 172 -7.88 -22.57 26.41
CA ARG A 172 -7.83 -23.56 25.33
C ARG A 172 -6.84 -24.68 25.61
N THR A 173 -5.69 -24.34 26.18
CA THR A 173 -4.64 -25.31 26.56
C THR A 173 -5.17 -26.27 27.62
N TRP A 174 -5.84 -25.76 28.65
CA TRP A 174 -6.52 -26.59 29.65
C TRP A 174 -7.62 -27.46 29.02
N ALA A 175 -8.50 -26.86 28.22
CA ALA A 175 -9.63 -27.56 27.60
C ALA A 175 -9.23 -28.68 26.63
N THR A 176 -8.06 -28.55 25.99
CA THR A 176 -7.57 -29.52 25.00
C THR A 176 -6.46 -30.43 25.52
N GLY A 177 -6.10 -30.33 26.81
CA GLY A 177 -4.97 -31.06 27.38
C GLY A 177 -3.63 -30.74 26.70
N GLY A 178 -3.45 -29.51 26.21
CA GLY A 178 -2.27 -29.05 25.49
C GLY A 178 -2.22 -29.39 23.99
N MET A 179 -3.24 -30.03 23.44
CA MET A 179 -3.28 -30.42 22.03
C MET A 179 -3.27 -29.22 21.06
N ASN A 180 -3.79 -28.06 21.48
CA ASN A 180 -3.68 -26.80 20.72
C ASN A 180 -2.22 -26.42 20.42
N LEU A 181 -1.31 -26.56 21.39
CA LEU A 181 0.10 -26.23 21.23
C LEU A 181 0.81 -27.24 20.34
N VAL A 182 0.44 -28.53 20.42
CA VAL A 182 0.98 -29.58 19.53
C VAL A 182 0.59 -29.29 18.08
N LYS A 183 -0.69 -28.97 17.82
CA LYS A 183 -1.17 -28.57 16.49
C LYS A 183 -0.49 -27.29 16.02
N GLY A 184 -0.34 -26.31 16.91
CA GLY A 184 0.34 -25.07 16.60
C GLY A 184 1.82 -25.25 16.22
N TRP A 185 2.51 -26.16 16.91
CA TRP A 185 3.88 -26.56 16.56
C TRP A 185 3.94 -27.26 15.20
N GLN A 186 2.97 -28.12 14.88
CA GLN A 186 2.87 -28.73 13.54
C GLN A 186 2.67 -27.68 12.45
N ASN A 187 1.78 -26.70 12.68
CA ASN A 187 1.56 -25.59 11.76
C ASN A 187 2.87 -24.79 11.55
N TRP A 188 3.58 -24.47 12.63
CA TRP A 188 4.85 -23.74 12.56
C TRP A 188 5.92 -24.54 11.80
N LEU A 189 6.08 -25.84 12.08
CA LEU A 189 7.03 -26.70 11.37
C LEU A 189 6.72 -26.75 9.87
N GLN A 190 5.45 -26.86 9.49
CA GLN A 190 5.03 -26.85 8.08
C GLN A 190 5.38 -25.52 7.40
N ASP A 191 5.11 -24.39 8.06
CA ASP A 191 5.41 -23.07 7.53
C ASP A 191 6.94 -22.86 7.38
N VAL A 192 7.74 -23.32 8.34
CA VAL A 192 9.22 -23.30 8.26
C VAL A 192 9.73 -24.17 7.11
N VAL A 193 9.22 -25.39 6.96
CA VAL A 193 9.62 -26.29 5.87
C VAL A 193 9.30 -25.67 4.51
N ARG A 194 8.10 -25.10 4.35
CA ARG A 194 7.70 -24.40 3.11
C ARG A 194 8.58 -23.19 2.84
N GLN A 195 8.90 -22.40 3.86
CA GLN A 195 9.80 -21.25 3.73
C GLN A 195 11.21 -21.67 3.28
N ILE A 196 11.77 -22.73 3.84
CA ILE A 196 13.07 -23.29 3.42
C ILE A 196 13.03 -23.75 1.97
N ARG A 197 11.91 -24.33 1.53
CA ARG A 197 11.69 -24.77 0.15
C ARG A 197 11.31 -23.65 -0.81
N GLN A 198 11.16 -22.41 -0.32
CA GLN A 198 10.65 -21.27 -1.09
C GLN A 198 9.27 -21.54 -1.71
N GLU A 199 8.45 -22.35 -1.02
CA GLU A 199 7.08 -22.65 -1.40
C GLU A 199 6.14 -21.57 -0.82
N PRO A 200 5.05 -21.23 -1.53
CA PRO A 200 4.04 -20.34 -0.99
C PRO A 200 3.36 -20.95 0.26
N PRO A 201 2.70 -20.12 1.08
CA PRO A 201 1.90 -20.59 2.21
C PRO A 201 0.89 -21.66 1.79
N GLU A 202 0.56 -22.57 2.72
CA GLU A 202 -0.42 -23.62 2.45
C GLU A 202 -1.80 -23.05 2.08
N GLY A 203 -2.41 -23.61 1.05
CA GLY A 203 -3.74 -23.25 0.56
C GLY A 203 -3.71 -22.29 -0.62
N VAL A 204 -2.56 -21.69 -0.96
CA VAL A 204 -2.42 -20.87 -2.18
C VAL A 204 -2.69 -21.70 -3.43
N GLU A 205 -2.43 -23.01 -3.39
CA GLU A 205 -2.65 -23.95 -4.49
C GLU A 205 -4.14 -24.06 -4.90
N ALA A 206 -5.06 -23.68 -4.01
CA ALA A 206 -6.50 -23.62 -4.28
C ALA A 206 -6.94 -22.37 -5.06
N PHE A 207 -6.04 -21.41 -5.27
CA PHE A 207 -6.34 -20.12 -5.91
C PHE A 207 -5.43 -19.90 -7.13
N THR A 208 -5.52 -20.78 -8.13
CA THR A 208 -4.68 -20.70 -9.33
C THR A 208 -5.26 -19.68 -10.33
N PRO A 209 -4.49 -18.66 -10.78
CA PRO A 209 -4.95 -17.73 -11.82
C PRO A 209 -5.40 -18.45 -13.10
N GLY A 210 -6.52 -18.03 -13.68
CA GLY A 210 -7.13 -18.62 -14.86
C GLY A 210 -7.94 -19.91 -14.60
N ARG A 211 -7.96 -20.41 -13.37
CA ARG A 211 -8.81 -21.55 -12.96
C ARG A 211 -9.75 -21.20 -11.82
N ASP A 212 -9.21 -20.62 -10.75
CA ASP A 212 -9.95 -20.34 -9.50
C ASP A 212 -10.11 -18.81 -9.27
N VAL A 213 -9.08 -18.04 -9.64
CA VAL A 213 -9.07 -16.57 -9.62
C VAL A 213 -8.70 -16.02 -11.00
N ALA A 214 -8.97 -14.76 -11.31
CA ALA A 214 -8.70 -14.17 -12.62
C ALA A 214 -9.38 -14.94 -13.78
N VAL A 215 -10.62 -15.37 -13.54
CA VAL A 215 -11.38 -16.27 -14.43
C VAL A 215 -12.39 -15.54 -15.31
N THR A 216 -12.41 -14.20 -15.30
CA THR A 216 -13.33 -13.44 -16.16
C THR A 216 -12.95 -13.68 -17.62
N PRO A 217 -13.87 -14.18 -18.47
CA PRO A 217 -13.56 -14.48 -19.86
C PRO A 217 -13.06 -13.24 -20.62
N GLY A 218 -12.00 -13.41 -21.39
CA GLY A 218 -11.39 -12.33 -22.16
C GLY A 218 -10.28 -12.83 -23.08
N LYS A 219 -9.68 -11.91 -23.84
CA LYS A 219 -8.59 -12.19 -24.76
C LYS A 219 -7.47 -11.16 -24.56
N VAL A 220 -6.22 -11.62 -24.60
CA VAL A 220 -5.07 -10.73 -24.77
C VAL A 220 -5.09 -10.23 -26.22
N ILE A 221 -5.30 -8.93 -26.42
CA ILE A 221 -5.40 -8.33 -27.76
C ILE A 221 -4.12 -7.61 -28.21
N PHE A 222 -3.23 -7.34 -27.26
CA PHE A 222 -1.94 -6.70 -27.53
C PHE A 222 -0.91 -7.16 -26.50
N ARG A 223 0.33 -7.31 -26.96
CA ARG A 223 1.47 -7.63 -26.11
C ARG A 223 2.69 -6.84 -26.57
N ASN A 224 3.39 -6.24 -25.62
CA ASN A 224 4.75 -5.74 -25.82
C ASN A 224 5.66 -6.21 -24.69
N HIS A 225 6.84 -5.62 -24.57
CA HIS A 225 7.80 -5.99 -23.53
C HIS A 225 7.26 -5.85 -22.10
N LEU A 226 6.45 -4.84 -21.81
CA LEU A 226 6.00 -4.51 -20.46
C LEU A 226 4.58 -4.96 -20.13
N ILE A 227 3.70 -5.05 -21.12
CA ILE A 227 2.27 -5.33 -20.89
C ILE A 227 1.69 -6.39 -21.82
N GLU A 228 0.73 -7.11 -21.29
CA GLU A 228 -0.39 -7.68 -22.05
C GLU A 228 -1.63 -6.81 -21.80
N LEU A 229 -2.32 -6.41 -22.87
CA LEU A 229 -3.62 -5.75 -22.77
C LEU A 229 -4.71 -6.78 -22.98
N ILE A 230 -5.55 -6.96 -21.97
CA ILE A 230 -6.68 -7.88 -21.97
C ILE A 230 -7.94 -7.10 -22.30
N GLN A 231 -8.73 -7.55 -23.27
CA GLN A 231 -10.12 -7.14 -23.48
C GLN A 231 -11.02 -8.24 -22.93
N TYR A 232 -11.96 -7.89 -22.05
CA TYR A 232 -12.91 -8.87 -21.49
C TYR A 232 -14.11 -9.07 -22.41
N THR A 233 -14.62 -10.30 -22.44
CA THR A 233 -15.76 -10.68 -23.28
C THR A 233 -17.04 -10.06 -22.71
N PRO A 234 -17.78 -9.27 -23.51
CA PRO A 234 -19.05 -8.68 -23.08
C PRO A 234 -20.06 -9.76 -22.64
N THR A 235 -20.81 -9.49 -21.57
CA THR A 235 -21.87 -10.40 -21.07
C THR A 235 -23.28 -9.83 -21.21
N THR A 236 -23.43 -8.71 -21.92
CA THR A 236 -24.69 -8.01 -22.16
C THR A 236 -24.92 -7.80 -23.66
N GLU A 237 -26.18 -7.67 -24.07
CA GLU A 237 -26.52 -7.43 -25.50
C GLU A 237 -26.07 -6.04 -25.98
N THR A 238 -26.03 -5.06 -25.08
CA THR A 238 -25.55 -3.69 -25.35
C THR A 238 -24.57 -3.25 -24.28
N VAL A 239 -23.66 -2.34 -24.63
CA VAL A 239 -22.66 -1.75 -23.73
C VAL A 239 -22.64 -0.23 -23.81
N HIS A 240 -22.11 0.42 -22.77
CA HIS A 240 -21.69 1.81 -22.82
C HIS A 240 -20.59 1.99 -23.89
N PRO A 241 -20.67 3.03 -24.74
CA PRO A 241 -19.77 3.17 -25.88
C PRO A 241 -18.32 3.50 -25.48
N GLU A 242 -18.11 4.28 -24.42
CA GLU A 242 -16.79 4.57 -23.87
C GLU A 242 -16.26 3.38 -23.05
N PRO A 243 -15.11 2.78 -23.42
CA PRO A 243 -14.53 1.67 -22.69
C PRO A 243 -13.87 2.12 -21.38
N VAL A 244 -13.76 1.18 -20.43
CA VAL A 244 -13.00 1.35 -19.19
C VAL A 244 -11.63 0.68 -19.33
N LEU A 245 -10.55 1.45 -19.20
CA LEU A 245 -9.18 0.93 -19.12
C LEU A 245 -8.72 0.86 -17.66
N ILE A 246 -8.33 -0.32 -17.20
CA ILE A 246 -7.79 -0.55 -15.86
C ILE A 246 -6.26 -0.63 -15.90
N VAL A 247 -5.63 0.28 -15.16
CA VAL A 247 -4.18 0.39 -14.94
C VAL A 247 -3.87 0.00 -13.49
N PRO A 248 -3.62 -1.29 -13.21
CA PRO A 248 -3.33 -1.77 -11.88
C PRO A 248 -1.90 -1.37 -11.46
N ALA A 249 -1.60 -1.45 -10.16
CA ALA A 249 -0.21 -1.44 -9.70
C ALA A 249 0.52 -2.71 -10.17
N TRP A 250 1.84 -2.61 -10.33
CA TRP A 250 2.71 -3.73 -10.72
C TRP A 250 3.63 -4.21 -9.57
N ILE A 251 3.45 -3.67 -8.36
CA ILE A 251 4.08 -4.19 -7.12
C ILE A 251 3.55 -5.60 -6.80
N MET A 252 2.31 -5.86 -7.20
CA MET A 252 1.62 -7.14 -7.14
C MET A 252 0.86 -7.34 -8.46
N LYS A 253 0.31 -8.53 -8.69
CA LYS A 253 -0.39 -8.84 -9.94
C LYS A 253 -1.75 -8.18 -10.05
N TYR A 254 -2.21 -7.95 -11.28
CA TYR A 254 -3.43 -7.18 -11.57
C TYR A 254 -4.71 -7.81 -11.01
N TYR A 255 -4.72 -9.13 -10.79
CA TYR A 255 -5.93 -9.88 -10.46
C TYR A 255 -6.48 -9.60 -9.06
N ILE A 256 -5.91 -8.67 -8.30
CA ILE A 256 -6.62 -8.06 -7.16
C ILE A 256 -7.96 -7.42 -7.56
N LEU A 257 -8.06 -6.94 -8.80
CA LEU A 257 -9.31 -6.40 -9.36
C LEU A 257 -10.17 -7.46 -10.06
N ASP A 258 -9.67 -8.70 -10.17
CA ASP A 258 -10.34 -9.85 -10.77
C ASP A 258 -10.03 -11.12 -9.97
N LEU A 259 -10.37 -11.11 -8.67
CA LEU A 259 -10.12 -12.22 -7.75
C LEU A 259 -11.06 -13.40 -8.07
N SER A 260 -11.87 -13.83 -7.13
CA SER A 260 -12.90 -14.85 -7.34
C SER A 260 -14.13 -14.22 -8.03
N PRO A 261 -14.97 -15.02 -8.71
CA PRO A 261 -16.14 -14.49 -9.43
C PRO A 261 -17.05 -13.58 -8.58
N GLU A 262 -17.19 -13.85 -7.29
CA GLU A 262 -18.02 -13.12 -6.34
C GLU A 262 -17.46 -11.75 -5.91
N ASN A 263 -16.17 -11.51 -6.11
CA ASN A 263 -15.50 -10.28 -5.68
C ASN A 263 -14.60 -9.67 -6.77
N SER A 264 -14.79 -10.06 -8.03
CA SER A 264 -14.16 -9.44 -9.19
C SER A 264 -14.84 -8.11 -9.57
N LEU A 265 -14.06 -7.02 -9.53
CA LEU A 265 -14.47 -5.70 -10.02
C LEU A 265 -14.61 -5.70 -11.54
N ILE A 266 -13.69 -6.38 -12.23
CA ILE A 266 -13.70 -6.49 -13.69
C ILE A 266 -14.97 -7.19 -14.16
N ARG A 267 -15.26 -8.38 -13.60
CA ARG A 267 -16.48 -9.13 -13.91
C ARG A 267 -17.72 -8.30 -13.65
N TRP A 268 -17.73 -7.57 -12.55
CA TRP A 268 -18.85 -6.71 -12.19
C TRP A 268 -19.06 -5.60 -13.22
N LEU A 269 -18.02 -4.86 -13.64
CA LEU A 269 -18.12 -3.83 -14.68
C LEU A 269 -18.59 -4.38 -16.04
N VAL A 270 -18.08 -5.55 -16.44
CA VAL A 270 -18.53 -6.23 -17.66
C VAL A 270 -20.03 -6.56 -17.56
N ALA A 271 -20.49 -7.05 -16.41
CA ALA A 271 -21.90 -7.33 -16.15
C ALA A 271 -22.78 -6.07 -16.06
N GLN A 272 -22.20 -4.90 -15.74
CA GLN A 272 -22.88 -3.60 -15.82
C GLN A 272 -22.92 -3.02 -17.23
N GLY A 273 -22.44 -3.75 -18.25
CA GLY A 273 -22.48 -3.33 -19.64
C GLY A 273 -21.36 -2.37 -20.02
N HIS A 274 -20.18 -2.43 -19.39
CA HIS A 274 -19.00 -1.71 -19.89
C HIS A 274 -18.12 -2.64 -20.74
N THR A 275 -17.52 -2.08 -21.80
CA THR A 275 -16.36 -2.71 -22.43
C THR A 275 -15.15 -2.46 -21.53
N VAL A 276 -14.53 -3.53 -21.02
CA VAL A 276 -13.43 -3.42 -20.05
C VAL A 276 -12.13 -3.92 -20.65
N PHE A 277 -11.08 -3.12 -20.47
CA PHE A 277 -9.70 -3.49 -20.74
C PHE A 277 -8.89 -3.46 -19.46
N ALA A 278 -7.90 -4.35 -19.31
CA ALA A 278 -6.96 -4.29 -18.19
C ALA A 278 -5.53 -4.56 -18.66
N ILE A 279 -4.59 -3.85 -18.03
CA ILE A 279 -3.15 -4.09 -18.22
C ILE A 279 -2.71 -5.22 -17.28
N SER A 280 -2.15 -6.28 -17.85
CA SER A 280 -1.39 -7.29 -17.12
C SER A 280 0.11 -7.01 -17.31
N TRP A 281 0.76 -6.54 -16.25
CA TRP A 281 2.18 -6.19 -16.27
C TRP A 281 3.08 -7.42 -16.29
N ARG A 282 4.16 -7.36 -17.07
CA ARG A 282 5.25 -8.36 -17.03
C ARG A 282 5.93 -8.33 -15.66
N ASN A 283 6.32 -9.51 -15.15
CA ASN A 283 7.19 -9.60 -13.98
C ASN A 283 8.66 -9.45 -14.44
N PRO A 284 9.37 -8.39 -14.05
CA PRO A 284 10.67 -8.06 -14.65
C PRO A 284 11.79 -9.03 -14.25
N GLY A 285 12.75 -9.20 -15.16
CA GLY A 285 13.97 -9.96 -14.95
C GLY A 285 15.19 -9.08 -14.64
N ALA A 286 16.38 -9.69 -14.57
CA ALA A 286 17.62 -8.95 -14.38
C ALA A 286 17.97 -8.06 -15.59
N GLU A 287 17.54 -8.48 -16.78
CA GLU A 287 17.66 -7.75 -18.03
C GLU A 287 16.87 -6.44 -18.04
N ASP A 288 15.84 -6.34 -17.20
CA ASP A 288 14.93 -5.20 -17.12
C ASP A 288 15.42 -4.09 -16.18
N ARG A 289 16.62 -4.23 -15.60
CA ARG A 289 17.13 -3.35 -14.54
C ARG A 289 17.06 -1.85 -14.82
N ASP A 290 17.19 -1.49 -16.09
CA ASP A 290 17.27 -0.10 -16.55
C ASP A 290 15.92 0.45 -17.06
N LEU A 291 14.84 -0.33 -16.97
CA LEU A 291 13.50 0.17 -17.22
C LEU A 291 13.18 1.31 -16.24
N THR A 292 12.67 2.41 -16.79
CA THR A 292 12.37 3.64 -16.05
C THR A 292 10.88 3.76 -15.76
N LEU A 293 10.49 4.70 -14.88
CA LEU A 293 9.08 5.02 -14.69
C LEU A 293 8.43 5.57 -15.98
N GLU A 294 9.21 6.23 -16.84
CA GLU A 294 8.78 6.71 -18.15
C GLU A 294 8.52 5.56 -19.14
N ASP A 295 9.26 4.45 -19.06
CA ASP A 295 8.99 3.26 -19.87
C ASP A 295 7.66 2.62 -19.50
N TYR A 296 7.33 2.53 -18.21
CA TYR A 296 6.01 2.08 -17.76
C TYR A 296 4.89 3.02 -18.24
N ARG A 297 5.13 4.33 -18.29
CA ARG A 297 4.18 5.29 -18.87
C ARG A 297 3.99 5.05 -20.37
N ARG A 298 5.09 4.95 -21.12
CA ARG A 298 5.09 4.88 -22.60
C ARG A 298 4.68 3.51 -23.13
N LEU A 299 5.34 2.45 -22.67
CA LEU A 299 5.08 1.07 -23.11
C LEU A 299 3.92 0.43 -22.34
N GLY A 300 3.51 1.00 -21.20
CA GLY A 300 2.31 0.56 -20.49
C GLY A 300 1.10 1.39 -20.87
N VAL A 301 0.86 2.47 -20.13
CA VAL A 301 -0.37 3.28 -20.22
C VAL A 301 -0.61 3.82 -21.62
N MET A 302 0.37 4.48 -22.23
CA MET A 302 0.19 5.07 -23.55
C MET A 302 -0.02 4.02 -24.64
N ALA A 303 0.75 2.92 -24.62
CA ALA A 303 0.57 1.83 -25.57
C ALA A 303 -0.83 1.17 -25.46
N ALA A 304 -1.37 1.03 -24.25
CA ALA A 304 -2.72 0.54 -24.04
C ALA A 304 -3.77 1.51 -24.60
N LEU A 305 -3.61 2.82 -24.36
CA LEU A 305 -4.49 3.84 -24.94
C LEU A 305 -4.43 3.84 -26.47
N ASP A 306 -3.24 3.73 -27.06
CA ASP A 306 -3.05 3.67 -28.51
C ASP A 306 -3.77 2.46 -29.13
N GLU A 307 -3.68 1.29 -28.49
CA GLU A 307 -4.35 0.08 -28.94
C GLU A 307 -5.88 0.17 -28.83
N ILE A 308 -6.40 0.70 -27.72
CA ILE A 308 -7.85 0.89 -27.54
C ILE A 308 -8.37 1.89 -28.57
N THR A 309 -7.67 3.01 -28.79
CA THR A 309 -8.03 3.98 -29.83
C THR A 309 -7.98 3.37 -31.22
N ARG A 310 -7.05 2.44 -31.49
CA ARG A 310 -7.02 1.73 -32.79
C ARG A 310 -8.24 0.82 -32.98
N LEU A 311 -8.69 0.15 -31.92
CA LEU A 311 -9.87 -0.73 -31.94
C LEU A 311 -11.19 0.06 -31.93
N MET A 312 -11.21 1.21 -31.26
CA MET A 312 -12.40 2.04 -31.02
C MET A 312 -12.08 3.53 -31.28
N PRO A 313 -11.87 3.95 -32.55
CA PRO A 313 -11.30 5.26 -32.91
C PRO A 313 -12.15 6.47 -32.50
N ASP A 314 -13.47 6.32 -32.48
CA ASP A 314 -14.40 7.42 -32.18
C ASP A 314 -14.80 7.49 -30.70
N GLN A 315 -14.19 6.67 -29.85
CA GLN A 315 -14.57 6.56 -28.44
C GLN A 315 -13.49 7.11 -27.52
N LYS A 316 -13.92 7.95 -26.56
CA LYS A 316 -13.08 8.34 -25.44
C LYS A 316 -13.03 7.24 -24.39
N ILE A 317 -12.01 7.27 -23.54
CA ILE A 317 -11.70 6.18 -22.60
C ILE A 317 -11.90 6.65 -21.16
N HIS A 318 -12.63 5.87 -20.37
CA HIS A 318 -12.64 6.01 -18.91
C HIS A 318 -11.42 5.30 -18.35
N ALA A 319 -10.40 6.04 -17.94
CA ALA A 319 -9.17 5.44 -17.41
C ALA A 319 -9.24 5.29 -15.88
N THR A 320 -8.95 4.10 -15.37
CA THR A 320 -9.03 3.73 -13.96
C THR A 320 -7.68 3.21 -13.49
N GLY A 321 -7.05 3.91 -12.55
CA GLY A 321 -5.76 3.51 -12.01
C GLY A 321 -5.86 3.09 -10.55
N TYR A 322 -5.15 2.01 -10.18
CA TYR A 322 -5.15 1.47 -8.82
C TYR A 322 -3.78 1.57 -8.16
N CYS A 323 -3.73 2.15 -6.94
CA CYS A 323 -2.51 2.38 -6.15
C CYS A 323 -1.42 3.07 -7.01
N LEU A 324 -0.24 2.45 -7.17
CA LEU A 324 0.85 2.97 -8.00
C LEU A 324 0.44 3.12 -9.48
N GLY A 325 -0.44 2.25 -9.98
CA GLY A 325 -1.03 2.39 -11.31
C GLY A 325 -1.85 3.68 -11.46
N GLY A 326 -2.51 4.12 -10.38
CA GLY A 326 -3.18 5.42 -10.32
C GLY A 326 -2.23 6.60 -10.30
N THR A 327 -1.12 6.52 -9.56
CA THR A 327 -0.07 7.55 -9.60
C THR A 327 0.51 7.68 -11.01
N LEU A 328 0.84 6.56 -11.67
CA LEU A 328 1.34 6.54 -13.05
C LEU A 328 0.31 7.09 -14.04
N LEU A 329 -0.97 6.73 -13.86
CA LEU A 329 -2.05 7.22 -14.71
C LEU A 329 -2.27 8.74 -14.55
N SER A 330 -2.15 9.29 -13.33
CA SER A 330 -2.18 10.75 -13.11
C SER A 330 -1.03 11.46 -13.81
N ILE A 331 0.19 10.89 -13.78
CA ILE A 331 1.35 11.41 -14.53
C ILE A 331 1.06 11.37 -16.04
N ALA A 332 0.52 10.27 -16.55
CA ALA A 332 0.15 10.13 -17.96
C ALA A 332 -0.92 11.14 -18.38
N ALA A 333 -2.00 11.27 -17.60
CA ALA A 333 -3.09 12.21 -17.87
C ALA A 333 -2.61 13.67 -17.86
N ALA A 334 -1.75 14.05 -16.91
CA ALA A 334 -1.14 15.38 -16.88
C ALA A 334 -0.23 15.64 -18.10
N ALA A 335 0.55 14.64 -18.51
CA ALA A 335 1.40 14.72 -19.71
C ALA A 335 0.59 14.80 -21.01
N MET A 336 -0.54 14.07 -21.09
CA MET A 336 -1.49 14.10 -22.20
C MET A 336 -2.13 15.49 -22.32
N ALA A 337 -2.61 16.04 -21.21
CA ALA A 337 -3.20 17.37 -21.19
C ALA A 337 -2.22 18.45 -21.67
N GLY A 338 -0.96 18.39 -21.24
CA GLY A 338 0.10 19.30 -21.71
C GLY A 338 0.44 19.20 -23.21
N LYS A 339 -0.04 18.16 -23.90
CA LYS A 339 0.09 17.95 -25.35
C LYS A 339 -1.22 18.12 -26.11
N GLY A 340 -2.32 18.45 -25.43
CA GLY A 340 -3.65 18.53 -26.04
C GLY A 340 -4.25 17.17 -26.41
N ASP A 341 -3.77 16.07 -25.84
CA ASP A 341 -4.33 14.73 -26.07
C ASP A 341 -5.62 14.56 -25.24
N ALA A 342 -6.76 14.49 -25.94
CA ALA A 342 -8.10 14.51 -25.37
C ALA A 342 -8.82 13.16 -25.39
N ARG A 343 -8.07 12.04 -25.49
CA ARG A 343 -8.63 10.67 -25.57
C ARG A 343 -9.35 10.20 -24.31
N LEU A 344 -9.12 10.83 -23.15
CA LEU A 344 -9.78 10.44 -21.91
C LEU A 344 -11.17 11.09 -21.78
N ALA A 345 -12.17 10.29 -21.40
CA ALA A 345 -13.49 10.77 -21.00
C ALA A 345 -13.50 11.17 -19.52
N SER A 346 -12.85 10.35 -18.68
CA SER A 346 -12.75 10.58 -17.24
C SER A 346 -11.55 9.84 -16.65
N LEU A 347 -11.22 10.17 -15.39
CA LEU A 347 -10.16 9.54 -14.63
C LEU A 347 -10.70 8.98 -13.31
N THR A 348 -10.45 7.71 -13.02
CA THR A 348 -10.76 7.09 -11.72
C THR A 348 -9.45 6.72 -11.01
N LEU A 349 -9.31 7.12 -9.75
CA LEU A 349 -8.12 6.90 -8.92
C LEU A 349 -8.48 6.09 -7.68
N LEU A 350 -8.10 4.82 -7.64
CA LEU A 350 -8.42 3.88 -6.57
C LEU A 350 -7.23 3.78 -5.62
N ALA A 351 -7.36 4.29 -4.39
CA ALA A 351 -6.31 4.30 -3.36
C ALA A 351 -4.96 4.81 -3.89
N ALA A 352 -4.98 5.83 -4.75
CA ALA A 352 -3.80 6.34 -5.45
C ALA A 352 -3.37 7.70 -4.90
N GLN A 353 -2.08 7.82 -4.59
CA GLN A 353 -1.49 9.06 -4.09
C GLN A 353 -0.89 9.85 -5.25
N VAL A 354 -1.11 11.16 -5.23
CA VAL A 354 -0.43 12.13 -6.13
C VAL A 354 0.46 13.10 -5.37
N ASP A 355 0.32 13.12 -4.04
CA ASP A 355 1.15 13.83 -3.07
C ASP A 355 1.70 12.80 -2.08
N PHE A 356 2.99 12.88 -1.80
CA PHE A 356 3.70 11.95 -0.93
C PHE A 356 4.32 12.68 0.28
N ALA A 357 3.80 13.86 0.64
CA ALA A 357 4.24 14.56 1.86
C ALA A 357 3.83 13.80 3.14
N GLU A 358 2.73 13.05 3.09
CA GLU A 358 2.22 12.22 4.18
C GLU A 358 1.82 10.82 3.66
N PRO A 359 2.78 10.01 3.17
CA PRO A 359 2.47 8.82 2.38
C PRO A 359 2.07 7.60 3.22
N GLY A 360 1.89 7.78 4.53
CA GLY A 360 1.59 6.72 5.50
C GLY A 360 2.82 6.14 6.17
N GLU A 361 2.66 4.95 6.76
CA GLU A 361 3.73 4.28 7.51
C GLU A 361 4.94 3.94 6.62
N LEU A 362 4.75 3.88 5.30
CA LEU A 362 5.83 3.75 4.33
C LEU A 362 6.90 4.85 4.47
N ALA A 363 6.52 6.06 4.90
CA ALA A 363 7.45 7.17 5.12
C ALA A 363 8.53 6.85 6.16
N LEU A 364 8.26 5.93 7.10
CA LEU A 364 9.20 5.50 8.15
C LEU A 364 10.44 4.80 7.57
N PHE A 365 10.30 4.23 6.38
CA PHE A 365 11.36 3.50 5.68
C PHE A 365 11.81 4.24 4.43
N ILE A 366 11.59 5.56 4.34
CA ILE A 366 12.08 6.36 3.23
C ILE A 366 12.86 7.55 3.76
N ASP A 367 14.17 7.34 3.83
CA ASP A 367 15.17 8.37 4.09
C ASP A 367 16.41 8.10 3.19
N PRO A 368 17.34 9.05 3.05
CA PRO A 368 18.50 8.88 2.18
C PRO A 368 19.33 7.62 2.47
N SER A 369 19.47 7.20 3.73
CA SER A 369 20.24 6.02 4.12
C SER A 369 19.50 4.73 3.73
N GLN A 370 18.19 4.67 3.99
CA GLN A 370 17.36 3.53 3.60
C GLN A 370 17.26 3.38 2.07
N LEU A 371 17.18 4.50 1.34
CA LEU A 371 17.20 4.48 -0.12
C LEU A 371 18.55 4.00 -0.65
N HIS A 372 19.66 4.46 -0.07
CA HIS A 372 20.99 4.00 -0.46
C HIS A 372 21.17 2.49 -0.22
N LEU A 373 20.66 1.98 0.90
CA LEU A 373 20.64 0.55 1.20
C LEU A 373 19.87 -0.24 0.14
N LEU A 374 18.64 0.17 -0.17
CA LEU A 374 17.79 -0.48 -1.17
C LEU A 374 18.44 -0.45 -2.56
N GLU A 375 18.98 0.69 -2.97
CA GLU A 375 19.70 0.83 -4.24
C GLU A 375 20.91 -0.10 -4.30
N SER A 376 21.65 -0.22 -3.20
CA SER A 376 22.80 -1.11 -3.08
C SER A 376 22.41 -2.59 -3.16
N MET A 377 21.31 -2.99 -2.51
CA MET A 377 20.77 -4.35 -2.59
C MET A 377 20.33 -4.74 -4.00
N MET A 378 19.76 -3.78 -4.74
CA MET A 378 19.28 -3.99 -6.11
C MET A 378 20.40 -3.89 -7.16
N TRP A 379 21.52 -3.22 -6.85
CA TRP A 379 22.59 -2.92 -7.80
C TRP A 379 23.12 -4.14 -8.55
N ASN A 380 23.33 -5.25 -7.84
CA ASN A 380 23.86 -6.49 -8.43
C ASN A 380 22.77 -7.33 -9.12
N ARG A 381 21.55 -7.37 -8.57
CA ARG A 381 20.48 -8.25 -9.06
C ARG A 381 19.65 -7.62 -10.19
N GLY A 382 19.64 -6.29 -10.28
CA GLY A 382 18.87 -5.53 -11.26
C GLY A 382 17.41 -5.26 -10.87
N TYR A 383 16.91 -5.91 -9.82
CA TYR A 383 15.55 -5.77 -9.32
C TYR A 383 15.51 -6.05 -7.81
N LEU A 384 14.40 -5.68 -7.17
CA LEU A 384 14.12 -6.02 -5.78
C LEU A 384 13.16 -7.21 -5.73
N SER A 385 13.57 -8.28 -5.07
CA SER A 385 12.74 -9.46 -4.88
C SER A 385 11.94 -9.39 -3.59
N ALA A 386 10.83 -10.13 -3.50
CA ALA A 386 9.91 -10.07 -2.37
C ALA A 386 10.55 -10.49 -1.04
N ASP A 387 11.51 -11.43 -1.07
CA ASP A 387 12.30 -11.85 0.09
C ASP A 387 13.18 -10.72 0.65
N GLN A 388 13.68 -9.82 -0.22
CA GLN A 388 14.53 -8.70 0.19
C GLN A 388 13.76 -7.57 0.89
N MET A 389 12.44 -7.47 0.70
CA MET A 389 11.59 -6.51 1.41
C MET A 389 10.74 -7.15 2.51
N ALA A 390 10.85 -8.46 2.73
CA ALA A 390 9.99 -9.18 3.67
C ALA A 390 10.04 -8.55 5.06
N GLY A 391 11.20 -8.12 5.55
CA GLY A 391 11.32 -7.46 6.86
C GLY A 391 10.66 -6.08 6.90
N ALA A 392 10.91 -5.21 5.91
CA ALA A 392 10.28 -3.89 5.85
C ALA A 392 8.73 -3.97 5.72
N PHE A 393 8.20 -4.85 4.86
CA PHE A 393 6.75 -5.06 4.74
C PHE A 393 6.14 -5.80 5.92
N GLN A 394 6.86 -6.70 6.59
CA GLN A 394 6.38 -7.31 7.84
C GLN A 394 6.26 -6.25 8.93
N LEU A 395 7.21 -5.34 9.05
CA LEU A 395 7.12 -4.23 10.01
C LEU A 395 5.92 -3.31 9.69
N LEU A 396 5.65 -3.04 8.41
CA LEU A 396 4.53 -2.20 7.96
C LEU A 396 3.14 -2.85 8.09
N ARG A 397 3.05 -4.18 8.22
CA ARG A 397 1.76 -4.81 8.54
C ARG A 397 1.40 -4.41 9.96
N SER A 398 0.14 -4.08 10.19
CA SER A 398 -0.31 -3.78 11.55
C SER A 398 0.05 -4.95 12.46
N ASN A 399 0.80 -4.66 13.54
CA ASN A 399 1.29 -5.67 14.48
C ASN A 399 0.18 -6.58 14.97
N ASP A 400 -1.03 -6.05 15.12
CA ASP A 400 -2.23 -6.81 15.48
C ASP A 400 -2.52 -7.95 14.49
N LEU A 401 -2.29 -7.79 13.18
CA LEU A 401 -2.49 -8.86 12.18
C LEU A 401 -1.43 -9.96 12.29
N ILE A 402 -0.17 -9.60 12.58
CA ILE A 402 0.91 -10.59 12.75
C ILE A 402 0.68 -11.38 14.03
N TRP A 403 0.49 -10.68 15.15
CA TRP A 403 0.32 -11.30 16.46
C TRP A 403 -0.99 -12.07 16.57
N SER A 404 -2.10 -11.55 16.04
CA SER A 404 -3.36 -12.31 16.03
C SER A 404 -3.25 -13.61 15.23
N ARG A 405 -2.51 -13.59 14.11
CA ARG A 405 -2.19 -14.80 13.36
C ARG A 405 -1.33 -15.75 14.18
N MET A 406 -0.24 -15.27 14.79
CA MET A 406 0.63 -16.11 15.63
C MET A 406 -0.13 -16.76 16.79
N VAL A 407 -0.96 -15.99 17.50
CA VAL A 407 -1.81 -16.50 18.57
C VAL A 407 -2.78 -17.55 18.04
N ARG A 408 -3.46 -17.29 16.93
CA ARG A 408 -4.46 -18.21 16.35
C ARG A 408 -3.84 -19.48 15.76
N ASP A 409 -2.91 -19.32 14.82
CA ASP A 409 -2.34 -20.44 14.06
C ASP A 409 -1.40 -21.29 14.94
N TYR A 410 -0.59 -20.66 15.81
CA TYR A 410 0.45 -21.35 16.57
C TYR A 410 0.13 -21.57 18.06
N MET A 411 -0.66 -20.72 18.71
CA MET A 411 -0.99 -20.92 20.13
C MET A 411 -2.35 -21.61 20.30
N MET A 412 -3.35 -21.25 19.50
CA MET A 412 -4.66 -21.91 19.52
C MET A 412 -4.69 -23.18 18.66
N GLY A 413 -3.70 -23.36 17.78
CA GLY A 413 -3.61 -24.50 16.86
C GLY A 413 -4.71 -24.49 15.78
N GLU A 414 -5.27 -23.31 15.50
CA GLU A 414 -6.39 -23.10 14.59
C GLU A 414 -5.86 -22.43 13.33
N ARG A 415 -5.69 -23.18 12.24
CA ARG A 415 -5.16 -22.60 11.02
C ARG A 415 -6.18 -21.71 10.35
N THR A 416 -5.79 -20.46 10.10
CA THR A 416 -6.59 -19.53 9.31
C THR A 416 -6.74 -20.05 7.88
N ALA A 417 -7.99 -20.22 7.42
CA ALA A 417 -8.25 -20.67 6.06
C ALA A 417 -7.71 -19.67 5.04
N MET A 418 -7.05 -20.17 4.00
CA MET A 418 -6.61 -19.35 2.87
C MET A 418 -7.84 -18.79 2.15
N ASN A 419 -7.81 -17.50 1.85
CA ASN A 419 -8.75 -16.86 0.94
C ASN A 419 -7.99 -16.30 -0.27
N ASP A 420 -8.75 -15.89 -1.28
CA ASP A 420 -8.23 -15.33 -2.53
C ASP A 420 -7.34 -14.09 -2.34
N LEU A 421 -7.70 -13.17 -1.45
CA LEU A 421 -6.91 -11.99 -1.15
C LEU A 421 -5.56 -12.35 -0.51
N MET A 422 -5.54 -13.35 0.38
CA MET A 422 -4.31 -13.85 1.00
C MET A 422 -3.44 -14.58 -0.03
N ALA A 423 -4.05 -15.35 -0.94
CA ALA A 423 -3.35 -16.03 -2.02
C ALA A 423 -2.72 -15.03 -3.01
N TRP A 424 -3.47 -14.01 -3.42
CA TRP A 424 -2.95 -12.90 -4.22
C TRP A 424 -1.77 -12.21 -3.54
N ASN A 425 -1.89 -11.92 -2.24
CA ASN A 425 -0.85 -11.25 -1.47
C ASN A 425 0.43 -12.12 -1.29
N ALA A 426 0.34 -13.43 -1.50
CA ALA A 426 1.50 -14.32 -1.53
C ALA A 426 2.16 -14.40 -2.92
N ASP A 427 1.48 -13.93 -3.98
CA ASP A 427 1.93 -13.98 -5.37
C ASP A 427 2.55 -12.65 -5.81
N SER A 428 3.72 -12.36 -5.23
CA SER A 428 4.45 -11.11 -5.43
C SER A 428 5.10 -10.97 -6.81
N THR A 429 5.32 -9.74 -7.25
CA THR A 429 6.14 -9.41 -8.43
C THR A 429 7.40 -8.65 -8.03
N ARG A 430 8.29 -8.44 -9.00
CA ARG A 430 9.53 -7.68 -8.84
C ARG A 430 9.37 -6.27 -9.36
N MET A 431 10.26 -5.38 -8.90
CA MET A 431 10.39 -4.03 -9.45
C MET A 431 11.80 -3.80 -9.99
N PRO A 432 11.96 -3.23 -11.21
CA PRO A 432 13.28 -2.93 -11.75
C PRO A 432 14.02 -1.90 -10.91
N TYR A 433 15.35 -2.02 -10.85
CA TYR A 433 16.23 -1.11 -10.12
C TYR A 433 15.96 0.35 -10.41
N ARG A 434 16.08 0.75 -11.68
CA ARG A 434 16.01 2.15 -12.05
C ARG A 434 14.62 2.75 -11.80
N MET A 435 13.56 2.06 -12.22
CA MET A 435 12.17 2.48 -11.97
C MET A 435 11.90 2.65 -10.46
N HIS A 436 12.29 1.68 -9.64
CA HIS A 436 12.02 1.74 -8.20
C HIS A 436 12.79 2.88 -7.51
N ALA A 437 14.07 3.05 -7.84
CA ALA A 437 14.89 4.15 -7.32
C ALA A 437 14.32 5.52 -7.73
N GLU A 438 13.93 5.68 -9.00
CA GLU A 438 13.27 6.90 -9.49
C GLU A 438 11.94 7.15 -8.75
N TYR A 439 11.14 6.11 -8.54
CA TYR A 439 9.87 6.21 -7.83
C TYR A 439 10.05 6.69 -6.38
N LEU A 440 10.92 6.02 -5.59
CA LEU A 440 11.14 6.39 -4.20
C LEU A 440 11.80 7.76 -4.07
N ARG A 441 12.82 8.05 -4.87
CA ARG A 441 13.55 9.33 -4.79
C ARG A 441 12.70 10.50 -5.24
N ARG A 442 12.08 10.40 -6.41
CA ARG A 442 11.38 11.53 -7.03
C ARG A 442 10.02 11.76 -6.39
N LEU A 443 9.30 10.70 -6.01
CA LEU A 443 7.96 10.83 -5.43
C LEU A 443 8.00 10.81 -3.90
N TYR A 444 8.50 9.77 -3.24
CA TYR A 444 8.43 9.72 -1.78
C TYR A 444 9.35 10.74 -1.10
N LEU A 445 10.61 10.83 -1.54
CA LEU A 445 11.59 11.69 -0.88
C LEU A 445 11.46 13.16 -1.32
N ASN A 446 11.41 13.40 -2.64
CA ASN A 446 11.42 14.76 -3.19
C ASN A 446 10.02 15.32 -3.50
N ASN A 447 8.98 14.49 -3.47
CA ASN A 447 7.59 14.86 -3.78
C ASN A 447 7.43 15.70 -5.05
N GLU A 448 8.18 15.34 -6.11
CA GLU A 448 8.34 16.15 -7.32
C GLU A 448 7.02 16.35 -8.09
N LEU A 449 6.07 15.41 -7.97
CA LEU A 449 4.81 15.45 -8.71
C LEU A 449 3.90 16.57 -8.20
N SER A 450 3.57 16.57 -6.92
CA SER A 450 2.70 17.60 -6.33
C SER A 450 3.41 18.96 -6.23
N SER A 451 4.74 18.98 -6.18
CA SER A 451 5.53 20.22 -6.21
C SER A 451 5.74 20.81 -7.61
N GLY A 452 5.19 20.20 -8.68
CA GLY A 452 5.32 20.70 -10.05
C GLY A 452 6.74 20.64 -10.62
N ARG A 453 7.58 19.70 -10.15
CA ARG A 453 8.95 19.47 -10.63
C ARG A 453 9.12 18.17 -11.43
N PHE A 454 8.14 17.27 -11.38
CA PHE A 454 8.22 16.00 -12.07
C PHE A 454 8.20 16.21 -13.58
N THR A 455 8.99 15.41 -14.29
CA THR A 455 9.14 15.48 -15.75
C THR A 455 8.76 14.16 -16.40
N ALA A 456 7.98 14.23 -17.48
CA ALA A 456 7.62 13.10 -18.34
C ALA A 456 7.74 13.52 -19.81
N GLY A 457 8.33 12.68 -20.65
CA GLY A 457 8.64 13.03 -22.04
C GLY A 457 9.45 14.32 -22.21
N GLY A 458 10.38 14.60 -21.28
CA GLY A 458 11.24 15.79 -21.29
C GLY A 458 10.56 17.11 -20.92
N LYS A 459 9.28 17.09 -20.52
CA LYS A 459 8.53 18.28 -20.09
C LYS A 459 8.03 18.13 -18.66
N THR A 460 7.96 19.23 -17.93
CA THR A 460 7.33 19.25 -16.61
C THR A 460 5.85 18.92 -16.73
N VAL A 461 5.36 18.01 -15.88
CA VAL A 461 3.94 17.66 -15.80
C VAL A 461 3.30 18.38 -14.63
N LEU A 462 2.12 18.94 -14.85
CA LEU A 462 1.34 19.63 -13.82
C LEU A 462 -0.03 18.96 -13.74
N LEU A 463 -0.39 18.46 -12.56
CA LEU A 463 -1.70 17.83 -12.30
C LEU A 463 -2.86 18.81 -12.56
N GLN A 464 -2.60 20.12 -12.37
CA GLN A 464 -3.53 21.19 -12.67
C GLN A 464 -3.90 21.29 -14.15
N ASN A 465 -3.22 20.59 -15.07
CA ASN A 465 -3.61 20.56 -16.49
C ASN A 465 -4.72 19.54 -16.77
N ILE A 466 -5.01 18.62 -15.85
CA ILE A 466 -6.08 17.63 -16.03
C ILE A 466 -7.43 18.37 -16.02
N ARG A 467 -8.22 18.20 -17.10
CA ARG A 467 -9.53 18.83 -17.28
C ARG A 467 -10.71 17.86 -17.22
N VAL A 468 -10.45 16.56 -17.40
CA VAL A 468 -11.50 15.53 -17.33
C VAL A 468 -11.94 15.32 -15.88
N PRO A 469 -13.21 14.98 -15.63
CA PRO A 469 -13.71 14.75 -14.27
C PRO A 469 -13.01 13.56 -13.61
N ILE A 470 -12.75 13.67 -12.31
CA ILE A 470 -12.05 12.67 -11.51
C ILE A 470 -12.99 11.99 -10.53
N PHE A 471 -12.93 10.66 -10.43
CA PHE A 471 -13.51 9.87 -9.35
C PHE A 471 -12.38 9.29 -8.49
N ALA A 472 -12.22 9.75 -7.25
CA ALA A 472 -11.13 9.30 -6.37
C ALA A 472 -11.68 8.50 -5.17
N VAL A 473 -10.99 7.42 -4.80
CA VAL A 473 -11.41 6.52 -3.72
C VAL A 473 -10.32 6.38 -2.67
N GLY A 474 -10.63 6.74 -1.43
CA GLY A 474 -9.81 6.46 -0.25
C GLY A 474 -10.45 5.40 0.65
N THR A 475 -9.65 4.70 1.46
CA THR A 475 -10.15 3.72 2.44
C THR A 475 -9.90 4.18 3.87
N GLU A 476 -10.90 4.03 4.76
CA GLU A 476 -10.86 4.58 6.12
C GLU A 476 -9.67 4.06 6.96
N ARG A 477 -9.20 2.83 6.70
CA ARG A 477 -8.11 2.17 7.43
C ARG A 477 -6.93 1.84 6.52
N ASP A 478 -6.71 2.66 5.50
CA ASP A 478 -5.55 2.52 4.62
C ASP A 478 -4.27 2.96 5.33
N HIS A 479 -3.33 2.03 5.53
CA HIS A 479 -1.99 2.34 6.02
C HIS A 479 -0.97 2.49 4.88
N VAL A 480 -1.32 2.07 3.66
CA VAL A 480 -0.45 2.08 2.48
C VAL A 480 -0.61 3.39 1.70
N ALA A 481 -1.87 3.81 1.50
CA ALA A 481 -2.24 5.07 0.89
C ALA A 481 -3.28 5.77 1.75
N PRO A 482 -2.88 6.43 2.86
CA PRO A 482 -3.80 7.05 3.79
C PRO A 482 -4.81 7.94 3.07
N TRP A 483 -6.10 7.77 3.36
CA TRP A 483 -7.15 8.45 2.61
C TRP A 483 -7.02 9.98 2.66
N LYS A 484 -6.43 10.55 3.73
CA LYS A 484 -6.14 11.98 3.82
C LYS A 484 -5.13 12.44 2.77
N SER A 485 -4.13 11.63 2.48
CA SER A 485 -3.18 11.87 1.39
C SER A 485 -3.86 11.75 0.03
N VAL A 486 -4.65 10.69 -0.19
CA VAL A 486 -5.45 10.51 -1.42
C VAL A 486 -6.43 11.67 -1.63
N HIS A 487 -7.04 12.19 -0.56
CA HIS A 487 -7.97 13.33 -0.58
C HIS A 487 -7.32 14.62 -1.09
N LYS A 488 -5.99 14.77 -0.97
CA LYS A 488 -5.28 15.96 -1.48
C LYS A 488 -5.35 16.10 -2.99
N ILE A 489 -5.84 15.10 -3.74
CA ILE A 489 -6.10 15.24 -5.18
C ILE A 489 -6.90 16.51 -5.50
N HIS A 490 -7.86 16.89 -4.65
CA HIS A 490 -8.63 18.13 -4.80
C HIS A 490 -7.77 19.40 -4.85
N GLN A 491 -6.61 19.40 -4.18
CA GLN A 491 -5.70 20.56 -4.11
C GLN A 491 -4.83 20.69 -5.37
N PHE A 492 -4.61 19.59 -6.10
CA PHE A 492 -3.65 19.54 -7.20
C PHE A 492 -4.30 19.51 -8.58
N THR A 493 -5.63 19.40 -8.66
CA THR A 493 -6.35 19.28 -9.93
C THR A 493 -7.39 20.38 -10.11
N ASP A 494 -7.51 20.82 -11.36
CA ASP A 494 -8.34 21.95 -11.76
C ASP A 494 -9.58 21.46 -12.54
N CYS A 495 -10.35 20.56 -11.91
CA CYS A 495 -11.52 19.90 -12.50
C CYS A 495 -12.51 19.45 -11.41
N GLU A 496 -13.67 18.95 -11.84
CA GLU A 496 -14.63 18.29 -10.96
C GLU A 496 -14.01 17.04 -10.33
N VAL A 497 -14.16 16.89 -9.01
CA VAL A 497 -13.69 15.72 -8.26
C VAL A 497 -14.84 15.12 -7.47
N THR A 498 -15.19 13.88 -7.78
CA THR A 498 -16.07 13.05 -6.95
C THR A 498 -15.20 12.18 -6.05
N PHE A 499 -15.32 12.33 -4.73
CA PHE A 499 -14.52 11.58 -3.77
C PHE A 499 -15.39 10.59 -2.99
N ALA A 500 -14.95 9.33 -2.96
CA ALA A 500 -15.55 8.27 -2.16
C ALA A 500 -14.61 7.83 -1.02
N LEU A 501 -15.08 7.86 0.21
CA LEU A 501 -14.38 7.31 1.37
C LEU A 501 -15.09 6.03 1.83
N THR A 502 -14.46 4.87 1.63
CA THR A 502 -15.06 3.55 1.90
C THR A 502 -14.48 2.87 3.15
N SER A 503 -15.27 2.03 3.80
CA SER A 503 -14.82 1.24 4.96
C SER A 503 -13.90 0.08 4.55
N GLY A 504 -12.90 -0.20 5.38
CA GLY A 504 -11.90 -1.26 5.15
C GLY A 504 -10.48 -0.71 5.09
N GLY A 505 -9.51 -1.61 4.94
CA GLY A 505 -8.11 -1.25 4.63
C GLY A 505 -7.86 -1.24 3.13
N HIS A 506 -6.61 -1.01 2.73
CA HIS A 506 -6.19 -0.77 1.34
C HIS A 506 -6.90 -1.62 0.28
N ASN A 507 -6.72 -2.95 0.31
CA ASN A 507 -7.35 -3.84 -0.65
C ASN A 507 -8.82 -4.09 -0.34
N ALA A 508 -9.14 -4.38 0.93
CA ALA A 508 -10.47 -4.80 1.34
C ALA A 508 -11.53 -3.69 1.22
N GLY A 509 -11.14 -2.42 1.21
CA GLY A 509 -12.02 -1.28 0.95
C GLY A 509 -12.28 -1.05 -0.54
N ILE A 510 -11.26 -1.29 -1.39
CA ILE A 510 -11.38 -1.21 -2.85
C ILE A 510 -12.17 -2.40 -3.41
N VAL A 511 -11.84 -3.62 -2.98
CA VAL A 511 -12.57 -4.85 -3.33
C VAL A 511 -13.82 -4.96 -2.44
N SER A 512 -14.88 -4.27 -2.86
CA SER A 512 -16.13 -4.13 -2.11
C SER A 512 -17.32 -4.48 -3.01
N PRO A 513 -17.57 -5.77 -3.34
CA PRO A 513 -18.71 -6.13 -4.17
C PRO A 513 -20.05 -5.73 -3.52
N PRO A 514 -21.05 -5.27 -4.31
CA PRO A 514 -22.40 -5.03 -3.81
C PRO A 514 -23.00 -6.26 -3.12
N GLY A 515 -23.82 -6.03 -2.10
CA GLY A 515 -24.48 -7.08 -1.32
C GLY A 515 -23.68 -7.60 -0.12
N HIS A 516 -22.41 -7.21 0.04
CA HIS A 516 -21.63 -7.62 1.22
C HIS A 516 -22.05 -6.83 2.48
N PRO A 517 -22.37 -7.49 3.60
CA PRO A 517 -22.81 -6.80 4.81
C PRO A 517 -21.68 -5.97 5.44
N ARG A 518 -22.06 -4.90 6.16
CA ARG A 518 -21.17 -4.00 6.92
C ARG A 518 -20.21 -3.17 6.06
N ARG A 519 -20.51 -2.99 4.77
CA ARG A 519 -19.83 -2.05 3.89
C ARG A 519 -20.55 -0.71 3.96
N ARG A 520 -19.78 0.37 4.02
CA ARG A 520 -20.31 1.73 3.96
C ARG A 520 -19.34 2.62 3.20
N TYR A 521 -19.86 3.69 2.63
CA TYR A 521 -19.07 4.71 1.97
C TYR A 521 -19.64 6.10 2.24
N ARG A 522 -18.81 7.14 2.11
CA ARG A 522 -19.22 8.54 1.99
C ARG A 522 -18.91 8.99 0.57
N LEU A 523 -19.74 9.85 0.00
CA LEU A 523 -19.56 10.33 -1.36
C LEU A 523 -19.90 11.82 -1.42
N ALA A 524 -19.03 12.59 -2.05
CA ALA A 524 -19.30 13.99 -2.36
C ALA A 524 -18.66 14.36 -3.70
N THR A 525 -19.32 15.24 -4.46
CA THR A 525 -18.75 15.84 -5.66
C THR A 525 -18.43 17.30 -5.37
N ARG A 526 -17.19 17.68 -5.60
CA ARG A 526 -16.73 19.06 -5.63
C ARG A 526 -16.76 19.55 -7.08
N ALA A 527 -17.56 20.59 -7.36
CA ALA A 527 -17.47 21.29 -8.62
C ALA A 527 -16.12 22.04 -8.73
N HIS A 528 -15.79 22.50 -9.93
CA HIS A 528 -14.51 23.19 -10.17
C HIS A 528 -14.33 24.43 -9.28
N ASP A 529 -15.38 25.23 -9.11
CA ASP A 529 -15.35 26.52 -8.39
C ASP A 529 -15.65 26.42 -6.88
N ASP A 530 -15.92 25.22 -6.36
CA ASP A 530 -16.26 25.04 -4.95
C ASP A 530 -15.04 25.16 -4.04
N ALA A 531 -15.27 25.64 -2.81
CA ALA A 531 -14.25 25.70 -1.78
C ALA A 531 -13.73 24.30 -1.39
N LEU A 532 -12.42 24.22 -1.13
CA LEU A 532 -11.78 23.01 -0.64
C LEU A 532 -12.06 22.83 0.85
N LEU A 533 -12.63 21.67 1.20
CA LEU A 533 -12.81 21.28 2.60
C LEU A 533 -11.58 20.52 3.11
N PRO A 534 -11.10 20.81 4.33
CA PRO A 534 -10.17 19.94 5.03
C PRO A 534 -10.76 18.52 5.18
N PRO A 535 -9.94 17.46 5.20
CA PRO A 535 -10.42 16.08 5.27
C PRO A 535 -11.40 15.83 6.43
N GLU A 536 -11.13 16.36 7.62
CA GLU A 536 -11.95 16.19 8.82
C GLU A 536 -13.33 16.81 8.63
N THR A 537 -13.38 18.07 8.17
CA THR A 537 -14.63 18.77 7.85
C THR A 537 -15.38 18.10 6.72
N TRP A 538 -14.68 17.53 5.72
CA TRP A 538 -15.30 16.75 4.66
C TRP A 538 -16.01 15.52 5.20
N VAL A 539 -15.42 14.79 6.14
CA VAL A 539 -16.04 13.61 6.77
C VAL A 539 -17.27 14.00 7.61
N GLU A 540 -17.19 15.11 8.33
CA GLU A 540 -18.31 15.64 9.14
C GLU A 540 -19.48 16.08 8.26
N ALA A 541 -19.21 16.72 7.12
CA ALA A 541 -20.22 17.21 6.19
C ALA A 541 -20.91 16.10 5.38
N ASN A 542 -20.28 14.94 5.25
CA ASN A 542 -20.75 13.87 4.37
C ASN A 542 -21.09 12.59 5.17
N PRO A 543 -22.39 12.31 5.44
CA PRO A 543 -22.79 11.13 6.19
C PRO A 543 -22.49 9.84 5.42
N ALA A 544 -22.29 8.74 6.16
CA ALA A 544 -22.04 7.43 5.56
C ALA A 544 -23.33 6.78 5.06
N THR A 545 -23.25 6.20 3.87
CA THR A 545 -24.28 5.37 3.24
C THR A 545 -23.86 3.91 3.33
N GLU A 546 -24.77 3.02 3.74
CA GLU A 546 -24.55 1.58 3.72
C GLU A 546 -24.50 1.05 2.27
N GLY A 547 -23.64 0.07 2.03
CA GLY A 547 -23.44 -0.56 0.73
C GLY A 547 -22.05 -0.38 0.14
N SER A 548 -21.94 -0.75 -1.14
CA SER A 548 -20.69 -0.66 -1.91
C SER A 548 -20.59 0.67 -2.65
N TRP A 549 -19.39 1.25 -2.66
CA TRP A 549 -19.06 2.41 -3.49
C TRP A 549 -18.98 2.08 -4.98
N TRP A 550 -18.95 0.80 -5.37
CA TRP A 550 -18.96 0.40 -6.79
C TRP A 550 -20.22 0.91 -7.49
N THR A 551 -21.39 0.78 -6.84
CA THR A 551 -22.68 1.21 -7.40
C THR A 551 -22.72 2.69 -7.79
N PRO A 552 -22.39 3.66 -6.90
CA PRO A 552 -22.33 5.06 -7.32
C PRO A 552 -21.19 5.35 -8.31
N TRP A 553 -20.09 4.60 -8.29
CA TRP A 553 -19.03 4.75 -9.29
C TRP A 553 -19.49 4.34 -10.69
N GLN A 554 -20.19 3.21 -10.84
CA GLN A 554 -20.75 2.81 -12.14
C GLN A 554 -21.81 3.80 -12.60
N ALA A 555 -22.68 4.29 -11.72
CA ALA A 555 -23.63 5.33 -12.07
C ALA A 555 -22.92 6.60 -12.57
N TRP A 556 -21.80 6.97 -11.95
CA TRP A 556 -20.96 8.09 -12.35
C TRP A 556 -20.29 7.88 -13.72
N LEU A 557 -19.85 6.65 -14.03
CA LEU A 557 -19.33 6.27 -15.34
C LEU A 557 -20.43 6.34 -16.40
N ALA A 558 -21.56 5.68 -16.17
CA ALA A 558 -22.70 5.63 -17.08
C ALA A 558 -23.26 7.02 -17.42
N ALA A 559 -23.31 7.94 -16.44
CA ALA A 559 -23.73 9.33 -16.66
C ALA A 559 -22.77 10.14 -17.57
N ARG A 560 -21.55 9.63 -17.79
CA ARG A 560 -20.52 10.21 -18.65
C ARG A 560 -20.26 9.35 -19.89
N SER A 561 -21.12 8.37 -20.14
CA SER A 561 -21.11 7.57 -21.34
C SER A 561 -22.26 7.94 -22.28
N GLY A 562 -22.08 7.72 -23.57
CA GLY A 562 -23.13 7.86 -24.57
C GLY A 562 -24.25 6.82 -24.43
N ALA A 563 -25.24 6.90 -25.34
CA ALA A 563 -26.32 5.92 -25.41
C ALA A 563 -25.75 4.50 -25.66
N PRO A 564 -26.30 3.44 -25.01
CA PRO A 564 -25.83 2.08 -25.19
C PRO A 564 -25.79 1.65 -26.66
N ALA A 565 -24.74 0.94 -27.04
CA ALA A 565 -24.49 0.46 -28.39
C ALA A 565 -24.19 -1.04 -28.39
N ALA A 566 -24.10 -1.64 -29.57
CA ALA A 566 -23.64 -3.03 -29.71
C ALA A 566 -22.19 -3.15 -29.17
N PRO A 567 -21.84 -4.28 -28.52
CA PRO A 567 -20.48 -4.49 -28.05
C PRO A 567 -19.46 -4.43 -29.20
N PRO A 568 -18.29 -3.80 -29.00
CA PRO A 568 -17.25 -3.77 -30.01
C PRO A 568 -16.74 -5.19 -30.28
N ALA A 569 -16.20 -5.40 -31.48
CA ALA A 569 -15.52 -6.64 -31.80
C ALA A 569 -14.36 -6.88 -30.81
N MET A 570 -14.10 -8.15 -30.51
CA MET A 570 -12.87 -8.51 -29.81
C MET A 570 -11.69 -8.20 -30.73
N GLY A 571 -10.65 -7.57 -30.18
CA GLY A 571 -9.38 -7.37 -30.88
C GLY A 571 -8.74 -8.70 -31.27
N ASN A 572 -7.69 -8.63 -32.09
CA ASN A 572 -6.96 -9.81 -32.56
C ASN A 572 -6.39 -10.60 -31.38
N ALA A 573 -7.00 -11.75 -31.07
CA ALA A 573 -6.64 -12.53 -29.90
C ALA A 573 -5.27 -13.20 -30.05
N LEU A 574 -4.36 -12.92 -29.11
CA LEU A 574 -3.05 -13.56 -28.98
C LEU A 574 -3.08 -14.75 -28.01
N ALA A 575 -3.93 -14.67 -26.98
CA ALA A 575 -4.15 -15.69 -25.97
C ALA A 575 -5.48 -15.44 -25.24
N ASP A 576 -5.98 -16.42 -24.51
CA ASP A 576 -7.09 -16.23 -23.58
C ASP A 576 -6.64 -15.48 -22.31
N ALA A 577 -7.54 -14.70 -21.71
CA ALA A 577 -7.33 -14.18 -20.35
C ALA A 577 -7.13 -15.38 -19.38
N PRO A 578 -6.26 -15.27 -18.37
CA PRO A 578 -5.60 -14.05 -17.86
C PRO A 578 -4.26 -13.70 -18.54
N GLY A 579 -3.96 -14.30 -19.71
CA GLY A 579 -2.73 -14.07 -20.44
C GLY A 579 -1.56 -14.94 -19.96
N THR A 580 -0.33 -14.53 -20.28
CA THR A 580 0.89 -15.29 -19.95
C THR A 580 1.76 -14.59 -18.91
N TYR A 581 1.71 -13.26 -18.83
CA TYR A 581 2.55 -12.48 -17.91
C TYR A 581 2.15 -12.68 -16.45
N VAL A 582 0.87 -12.93 -16.19
CA VAL A 582 0.34 -13.20 -14.85
C VAL A 582 0.96 -14.47 -14.21
N PHE A 583 1.46 -15.42 -15.01
CA PHE A 583 2.05 -16.66 -14.51
C PHE A 583 3.54 -16.55 -14.18
N GLN A 584 4.18 -15.42 -14.52
CA GLN A 584 5.60 -15.21 -14.25
C GLN A 584 5.86 -15.03 -12.74
N ARG A 585 6.99 -15.56 -12.26
CA ARG A 585 7.45 -15.51 -10.86
C ARG A 585 8.81 -14.88 -10.78
#